data_AF-R8BEG1-F1
#
_entry.id   AF-R8BEG1-F1
#
_cell.length_a   1.000
_cell.length_b   1.000
_cell.length_c   1.000
_cell.angle_alpha   90.00
_cell.angle_beta   90.00
_cell.angle_gamma   90.00
#
_symmetry.space_group_name_H-M   'P 1'
#
loop_
_entity.id
_entity.type
_entity.pdbx_description
1 polymer ?
#
loop_
_entity_poly.entity_id
_entity_poly.type
_entity_poly.pdbx_seq_one_letter_code
_entity_poly.pdbx_strand_id
1 'polypeptide(L)'
;MLGHTGAQITTLISIICFFSIVNGYPQFQREFKEREITSRQVTEAYDYIVVGGGQSGLVVANRLSEDPDSTVLVVEYGYFDDDVKVLQPQSATSYPRKDMYNLTSVPQTGLGGSRQSVYAACVIGGGSTINGMMLNRGAADDYDNWERLNNSGWGWNGLLPYFVRSTMFQAPSPTLQEEFNITWNESAYGLDGPIHKFNIKGL
;
A
#
# COMPACT_ATOMS: atom_id res chain seq x y z
N MET A 1 -61.20 0.86 7.46
CA MET A 1 -60.26 -0.26 7.73
C MET A 1 -59.24 -0.42 6.60
N LEU A 2 -58.50 0.63 6.24
CA LEU A 2 -57.48 0.59 5.17
C LEU A 2 -56.19 1.37 5.55
N GLY A 3 -56.02 1.75 6.82
CA GLY A 3 -54.90 2.58 7.28
C GLY A 3 -53.75 1.82 7.96
N HIS A 4 -53.96 0.58 8.39
CA HIS A 4 -52.97 -0.15 9.20
C HIS A 4 -52.00 -1.02 8.39
N THR A 5 -52.39 -1.46 7.19
CA THR A 5 -51.58 -2.36 6.34
C THR A 5 -50.50 -1.62 5.55
N GLY A 6 -50.73 -0.35 5.18
CA GLY A 6 -49.76 0.45 4.41
C GLY A 6 -48.49 0.79 5.19
N ALA A 7 -48.62 1.14 6.47
CA ALA A 7 -47.49 1.52 7.33
C ALA A 7 -46.56 0.33 7.67
N GLN A 8 -47.10 -0.88 7.75
CA GLN A 8 -46.29 -2.08 8.02
C GLN A 8 -45.42 -2.46 6.81
N ILE A 9 -45.91 -2.25 5.58
CA ILE A 9 -45.15 -2.53 4.35
C ILE A 9 -44.01 -1.52 4.15
N THR A 10 -44.23 -0.23 4.45
CA THR A 10 -43.17 0.81 4.36
C THR A 10 -42.08 0.62 5.41
N THR A 11 -42.45 0.14 6.60
CA THR A 11 -41.49 -0.17 7.68
C THR A 11 -40.64 -1.39 7.34
N LEU A 12 -41.23 -2.42 6.70
CA LEU A 12 -40.51 -3.63 6.32
C LEU A 12 -39.50 -3.40 5.17
N ILE A 13 -39.86 -2.57 4.18
CA ILE A 13 -38.95 -2.19 3.07
C ILE A 13 -37.77 -1.36 3.59
N SER A 14 -38.00 -0.48 4.56
CA SER A 14 -36.92 0.32 5.17
C SER A 14 -35.92 -0.53 5.96
N ILE A 15 -36.38 -1.60 6.62
CA ILE A 15 -35.51 -2.54 7.35
C ILE A 15 -34.67 -3.40 6.37
N ILE A 16 -35.25 -3.82 5.25
CA ILE A 16 -34.54 -4.61 4.23
C ILE A 16 -33.49 -3.76 3.48
N CYS A 17 -33.76 -2.47 3.27
CA CYS A 17 -32.78 -1.52 2.74
C CYS A 17 -31.64 -1.21 3.74
N PHE A 18 -31.88 -1.29 5.05
CA PHE A 18 -30.83 -1.16 6.06
C PHE A 18 -29.96 -2.43 6.23
N PHE A 19 -30.50 -3.61 5.93
CA PHE A 19 -29.74 -4.88 5.98
C PHE A 19 -29.01 -5.24 4.68
N SER A 20 -29.24 -4.50 3.60
CA SER A 20 -28.54 -4.71 2.33
C SER A 20 -27.23 -3.92 2.23
N ILE A 21 -26.57 -3.65 3.37
CA ILE A 21 -25.12 -3.46 3.35
C ILE A 21 -24.55 -4.82 3.00
N VAL A 22 -24.41 -5.07 1.69
CA VAL A 22 -23.51 -6.08 1.18
C VAL A 22 -22.13 -5.61 1.64
N ASN A 23 -21.73 -6.02 2.84
CA ASN A 23 -20.34 -6.17 3.18
C ASN A 23 -19.85 -7.26 2.21
N GLY A 24 -19.44 -6.83 1.02
CA GLY A 24 -18.63 -7.62 0.14
C GLY A 24 -17.34 -7.84 0.90
N TYR A 25 -17.32 -8.84 1.78
CA TYR A 25 -16.08 -9.38 2.30
C TYR A 25 -15.27 -9.73 1.06
N PRO A 26 -14.12 -9.08 0.82
CA PRO A 26 -13.25 -9.56 -0.23
C PRO A 26 -12.95 -11.02 0.12
N GLN A 27 -13.42 -11.95 -0.73
CA GLN A 27 -13.09 -13.37 -0.62
C GLN A 27 -11.58 -13.65 -0.80
N PHE A 28 -10.75 -12.60 -0.82
CA PHE A 28 -9.31 -12.67 -0.68
C PHE A 28 -8.87 -12.84 0.79
N GLN A 29 -9.54 -13.72 1.55
CA GLN A 29 -8.80 -14.45 2.58
C GLN A 29 -8.09 -15.62 1.90
N ARG A 30 -7.13 -15.31 1.00
CA ARG A 30 -5.98 -16.20 0.93
C ARG A 30 -5.35 -16.04 2.31
N GLU A 31 -5.46 -17.08 3.13
CA GLU A 31 -4.67 -17.22 4.34
C GLU A 31 -3.25 -16.77 3.98
N PHE A 32 -2.82 -15.62 4.50
CA PHE A 32 -1.43 -15.23 4.39
C PHE A 32 -0.69 -16.35 5.11
N LYS A 33 -0.17 -17.31 4.35
CA LYS A 33 0.69 -18.34 4.90
C LYS A 33 1.98 -17.64 5.27
N GLU A 34 1.97 -17.08 6.47
CA GLU A 34 3.18 -16.74 7.20
C GLU A 34 4.03 -18.00 7.21
N ARG A 35 5.02 -18.06 6.33
CA ARG A 35 6.12 -18.99 6.50
C ARG A 35 7.07 -18.33 7.47
N GLU A 36 6.69 -18.32 8.75
CA GLU A 36 7.59 -17.95 9.83
C GLU A 36 8.71 -19.00 9.83
N ILE A 37 9.89 -18.59 9.38
CA ILE A 37 11.09 -19.43 9.50
C ILE A 37 11.49 -19.35 10.97
N THR A 38 11.26 -20.42 11.71
CA THR A 38 11.74 -20.51 13.09
C THR A 38 13.26 -20.44 13.11
N SER A 39 13.86 -20.02 14.23
CA SER A 39 15.33 -19.94 14.37
C SER A 39 16.08 -21.25 14.03
N ARG A 40 15.37 -22.40 14.04
CA ARG A 40 15.91 -23.72 13.67
C ARG A 40 15.98 -23.96 12.16
N GLN A 41 15.25 -23.18 11.38
CA GLN A 41 15.20 -23.25 9.92
C GLN A 41 16.03 -22.13 9.26
N VAL A 42 16.58 -21.22 10.09
CA VAL A 42 17.56 -20.22 9.66
C VAL A 42 18.89 -20.93 9.44
N THR A 43 19.54 -20.66 8.32
CA THR A 43 20.89 -21.17 8.01
C THR A 43 21.96 -20.30 8.67
N GLU A 44 23.17 -20.83 8.83
CA GLU A 44 24.29 -20.05 9.40
C GLU A 44 24.74 -18.90 8.49
N ALA A 45 24.43 -18.97 7.19
CA ALA A 45 24.79 -17.97 6.19
C ALA A 45 23.71 -17.82 5.10
N TYR A 46 23.66 -16.62 4.53
CA TYR A 46 22.86 -16.24 3.36
C TYR A 46 23.73 -15.36 2.45
N ASP A 47 23.48 -15.39 1.15
CA ASP A 47 24.17 -14.50 0.19
C ASP A 47 23.79 -13.05 0.44
N TYR A 48 22.52 -12.80 0.80
CA TYR A 48 22.00 -11.48 1.11
C TYR A 48 21.15 -11.47 2.37
N ILE A 49 21.37 -10.46 3.21
CA ILE A 49 20.51 -10.16 4.36
C ILE A 49 19.93 -8.77 4.16
N VAL A 50 18.60 -8.69 4.02
CA VAL A 50 17.85 -7.44 3.91
C VAL A 50 17.28 -7.10 5.28
N VAL A 51 17.76 -6.00 5.87
CA VAL A 51 17.25 -5.50 7.15
C VAL A 51 16.10 -4.54 6.89
N GLY A 52 14.90 -4.95 7.28
CA GLY A 52 13.63 -4.26 7.05
C GLY A 52 12.84 -4.88 5.90
N GLY A 53 11.74 -5.53 6.21
CA GLY A 53 10.73 -6.05 5.28
C GLY A 53 9.71 -4.99 4.86
N GLY A 54 10.16 -3.75 4.67
CA GLY A 54 9.36 -2.64 4.18
C GLY A 54 9.32 -2.52 2.66
N GLN A 55 8.69 -1.45 2.14
CA GLN A 55 8.52 -1.21 0.70
C GLN A 55 9.80 -1.37 -0.13
N SER A 56 10.93 -0.78 0.28
CA SER A 56 12.20 -0.92 -0.43
C SER A 56 12.86 -2.28 -0.22
N GLY A 57 12.87 -2.77 1.03
CA GLY A 57 13.49 -4.04 1.38
C GLY A 57 12.85 -5.23 0.67
N LEU A 58 11.52 -5.29 0.60
CA LEU A 58 10.83 -6.36 -0.12
C LEU A 58 11.04 -6.28 -1.64
N VAL A 59 11.22 -5.08 -2.22
CA VAL A 59 11.58 -4.94 -3.64
C VAL A 59 12.98 -5.51 -3.90
N VAL A 60 13.95 -5.17 -3.06
CA VAL A 60 15.32 -5.68 -3.17
C VAL A 60 15.34 -7.20 -2.98
N ALA A 61 14.68 -7.70 -1.93
CA ALA A 61 14.61 -9.13 -1.64
C ALA A 61 13.96 -9.90 -2.81
N ASN A 62 12.86 -9.38 -3.36
CA ASN A 62 12.20 -9.98 -4.52
C ASN A 62 13.16 -10.12 -5.72
N ARG A 63 13.89 -9.06 -6.08
CA ARG A 63 14.82 -9.08 -7.22
C ARG A 63 16.05 -9.96 -6.99
N LEU A 64 16.62 -9.94 -5.80
CA LEU A 64 17.76 -10.81 -5.47
C LEU A 64 17.35 -12.29 -5.50
N SER A 65 16.12 -12.61 -5.08
CA SER A 65 15.60 -13.97 -5.11
C SER A 65 15.14 -14.48 -6.49
N GLU A 66 15.22 -13.65 -7.55
CA GLU A 66 14.97 -14.11 -8.92
C GLU A 66 16.07 -15.07 -9.41
N ASP A 67 17.27 -14.96 -8.84
CA ASP A 67 18.34 -15.93 -9.04
C ASP A 67 18.11 -17.15 -8.13
N PRO A 68 17.84 -18.35 -8.68
CA PRO A 68 17.56 -19.55 -7.89
C PRO A 68 18.78 -20.05 -7.10
N ASP A 69 19.99 -19.61 -7.44
CA ASP A 69 21.21 -19.99 -6.74
C ASP A 69 21.51 -19.07 -5.54
N SER A 70 20.80 -17.94 -5.43
CA SER A 70 20.96 -16.96 -4.35
C SER A 70 20.03 -17.24 -3.16
N THR A 71 20.56 -17.12 -1.95
CA THR A 71 19.81 -17.20 -0.70
C THR A 71 19.60 -15.82 -0.07
N VAL A 72 18.35 -15.47 0.22
CA VAL A 72 17.96 -14.16 0.75
C VAL A 72 17.22 -14.31 2.08
N LEU A 73 17.73 -13.67 3.12
CA LEU A 73 17.05 -13.51 4.40
C LEU A 73 16.50 -12.09 4.53
N VAL A 74 15.22 -11.95 4.87
CA VAL A 74 14.63 -10.67 5.26
C VAL A 74 14.41 -10.68 6.77
N VAL A 75 14.91 -9.66 7.44
CA VAL A 75 14.73 -9.48 8.89
C VAL A 75 13.86 -8.25 9.11
N GLU A 76 12.62 -8.45 9.54
CA GLU A 76 11.68 -7.39 9.88
C GLU A 76 11.37 -7.43 11.37
N TYR A 77 11.24 -6.24 11.98
CA TYR A 77 10.86 -6.13 13.38
C TYR A 77 9.35 -6.35 13.58
N GLY A 78 8.56 -5.84 12.64
CA GLY A 78 7.11 -6.03 12.61
C GLY A 78 6.66 -7.44 12.24
N TYR A 79 5.35 -7.65 12.30
CA TYR A 79 4.68 -8.92 12.00
C TYR A 79 3.87 -8.83 10.68
N PHE A 80 3.32 -9.96 10.22
CA PHE A 80 2.31 -9.96 9.16
C PHE A 80 0.98 -9.49 9.72
N ASP A 81 0.40 -8.43 9.16
CA ASP A 81 -0.91 -7.94 9.56
C ASP A 81 -1.99 -8.28 8.53
N ASP A 82 -3.01 -9.00 8.98
CA ASP A 82 -4.18 -9.38 8.19
C ASP A 82 -5.45 -8.61 8.59
N ASP A 83 -5.32 -7.56 9.41
CA ASP A 83 -6.44 -6.67 9.75
C ASP A 83 -7.11 -6.15 8.48
N VAL A 84 -8.43 -6.26 8.44
CA VAL A 84 -9.25 -5.81 7.31
C VAL A 84 -8.99 -4.35 6.93
N LYS A 85 -8.59 -3.51 7.90
CA LYS A 85 -8.25 -2.09 7.67
C LYS A 85 -7.01 -1.90 6.82
N VAL A 86 -6.04 -2.81 6.89
CA VAL A 86 -4.87 -2.82 6.01
C VAL A 86 -5.26 -3.17 4.58
N LEU A 87 -6.24 -4.07 4.43
CA LEU A 87 -6.66 -4.60 3.13
C LEU A 87 -7.73 -3.74 2.43
N GLN A 88 -8.43 -2.89 3.17
CA GLN A 88 -9.53 -2.07 2.65
C GLN A 88 -9.09 -0.63 2.39
N PRO A 89 -9.13 -0.16 1.12
CA PRO A 89 -8.71 1.20 0.82
C PRO A 89 -9.51 2.31 1.51
N GLN A 90 -10.78 2.07 1.82
CA GLN A 90 -11.59 3.03 2.58
C GLN A 90 -11.00 3.31 3.98
N SER A 91 -10.22 2.38 4.52
CA SER A 91 -9.55 2.48 5.80
C SER A 91 -8.14 3.08 5.72
N ALA A 92 -7.69 3.59 4.57
CA ALA A 92 -6.33 4.12 4.40
C ALA A 92 -5.96 5.32 5.30
N THR A 93 -6.96 5.95 5.94
CA THR A 93 -6.74 7.01 6.96
C THR A 93 -6.73 6.47 8.40
N SER A 94 -7.01 5.19 8.57
CA SER A 94 -7.11 4.48 9.85
C SER A 94 -5.97 3.47 9.96
N TYR A 95 -4.82 3.95 10.41
CA TYR A 95 -3.66 3.09 10.69
C TYR A 95 -3.75 2.52 12.11
N PRO A 96 -3.66 1.19 12.30
CA PRO A 96 -3.64 0.61 13.64
C PRO A 96 -2.35 0.99 14.35
N ARG A 97 -2.45 1.48 15.60
CA ARG A 97 -1.28 1.88 16.40
C ARG A 97 -0.28 0.75 16.64
N LYS A 98 -0.75 -0.51 16.59
CA LYS A 98 0.08 -1.72 16.73
C LYS A 98 1.09 -1.87 15.60
N ASP A 99 0.81 -1.30 14.43
CA ASP A 99 1.66 -1.37 13.22
C ASP A 99 2.59 -0.15 13.12
N MET A 100 2.75 0.61 14.20
CA MET A 100 3.56 1.82 14.25
C MET A 100 4.55 1.80 15.41
N TYR A 101 5.77 2.25 15.15
CA TYR A 101 6.68 2.59 16.23
C TYR A 101 6.13 3.75 17.05
N ASN A 102 6.30 3.67 18.37
CA ASN A 102 5.94 4.76 19.27
C ASN A 102 7.04 5.84 19.29
N LEU A 103 7.10 6.64 18.22
CA LEU A 103 8.11 7.68 18.03
C LEU A 103 7.52 9.08 18.20
N THR A 104 8.30 9.96 18.83
CA THR A 104 7.98 11.37 19.00
C THR A 104 9.23 12.18 18.72
N SER A 105 9.10 13.27 17.97
CA SER A 105 10.22 14.15 17.67
C SER A 105 10.79 14.82 18.92
N VAL A 106 12.03 15.30 18.82
CA VAL A 106 12.57 16.29 19.77
C VAL A 106 11.73 17.58 19.72
N PRO A 107 11.77 18.46 20.74
CA PRO A 107 11.08 19.74 20.70
C PRO A 107 11.50 20.54 19.45
N GLN A 108 10.53 20.98 18.66
CA GLN A 108 10.78 21.69 17.41
C GLN A 108 10.80 23.20 17.67
N THR A 109 11.95 23.84 17.51
CA THR A 109 12.12 25.30 17.75
C THR A 109 11.22 26.13 16.83
N GLY A 110 11.05 25.71 15.57
CA GLY A 110 10.14 26.35 14.61
C GLY A 110 8.66 26.16 14.91
N LEU A 111 8.29 25.29 15.86
CA LEU A 111 6.91 25.03 16.30
C LEU A 111 6.72 25.34 17.79
N GLY A 112 7.43 26.37 18.29
CA GLY A 112 7.29 26.83 19.68
C GLY A 112 7.74 25.81 20.74
N GLY A 113 8.64 24.89 20.39
CA GLY A 113 9.10 23.81 21.28
C GLY A 113 8.13 22.62 21.35
N SER A 114 7.10 22.57 20.51
CA SER A 114 6.18 21.44 20.47
C SER A 114 6.86 20.16 19.96
N ARG A 115 6.46 19.02 20.51
CA ARG A 115 6.85 17.69 20.04
C ARG A 115 5.77 17.13 19.12
N GLN A 116 6.18 16.42 18.08
CA GLN A 116 5.28 15.91 17.05
C GLN A 116 5.36 14.39 16.98
N SER A 117 4.23 13.73 16.73
CA SER A 117 4.19 12.30 16.41
C SER A 117 5.00 12.03 15.15
N VAL A 118 5.81 10.98 15.16
CA VAL A 118 6.54 10.52 13.96
C VAL A 118 5.92 9.22 13.49
N TYR A 119 5.36 9.26 12.28
CA TYR A 119 4.68 8.12 11.68
C TYR A 119 5.70 7.21 11.00
N ALA A 120 6.02 6.09 11.64
CA ALA A 120 6.92 5.07 11.10
C ALA A 120 6.31 3.68 11.33
N ALA A 121 6.14 2.93 10.25
CA ALA A 121 5.53 1.60 10.28
C ALA A 121 6.47 0.57 10.92
N CYS A 122 5.91 -0.36 11.70
CA CYS A 122 6.58 -1.54 12.24
C CYS A 122 5.76 -2.81 11.93
N VAL A 123 5.61 -3.09 10.64
CA VAL A 123 4.80 -4.18 10.08
C VAL A 123 5.42 -4.61 8.75
N ILE A 124 5.22 -5.86 8.33
CA ILE A 124 5.67 -6.31 7.00
C ILE A 124 4.96 -5.49 5.91
N GLY A 125 5.72 -5.10 4.88
CA GLY A 125 5.37 -4.07 3.89
C GLY A 125 5.74 -2.65 4.35
N GLY A 126 5.86 -2.42 5.66
CA GLY A 126 6.26 -1.15 6.24
C GLY A 126 5.28 -0.04 5.89
N GLY A 127 5.79 1.10 5.41
CA GLY A 127 4.96 2.26 5.10
C GLY A 127 3.86 1.97 4.06
N SER A 128 4.05 1.01 3.15
CA SER A 128 3.02 0.67 2.15
C SER A 128 1.77 0.03 2.76
N THR A 129 1.87 -0.54 3.96
CA THR A 129 0.79 -1.21 4.68
C THR A 129 -0.14 -0.21 5.37
N ILE A 130 0.37 0.98 5.71
CA ILE A 130 -0.35 1.98 6.52
C ILE A 130 -0.50 3.35 5.84
N ASN A 131 -0.19 3.45 4.53
CA ASN A 131 -0.24 4.72 3.80
C ASN A 131 -1.63 5.02 3.20
N GLY A 132 -1.74 6.19 2.57
CA GLY A 132 -2.94 6.65 1.87
C GLY A 132 -3.16 6.04 0.47
N MET A 133 -2.41 5.01 0.09
CA MET A 133 -2.50 4.29 -1.20
C MET A 133 -2.32 5.15 -2.47
N MET A 134 -1.85 6.39 -2.34
CA MET A 134 -1.58 7.27 -3.46
C MET A 134 -0.32 6.83 -4.21
N LEU A 135 -0.45 6.58 -5.51
CA LEU A 135 0.67 6.29 -6.40
C LEU A 135 0.93 7.48 -7.33
N ASN A 136 1.70 8.43 -6.81
CA ASN A 136 2.21 9.59 -7.52
C ASN A 136 3.74 9.52 -7.59
N ARG A 137 4.31 10.16 -8.62
CA ARG A 137 5.76 10.33 -8.76
C ARG A 137 6.12 11.79 -8.48
N GLY A 138 7.40 12.05 -8.24
CA GLY A 138 7.93 13.41 -8.27
C GLY A 138 7.87 14.01 -9.68
N ALA A 139 8.10 15.31 -9.79
CA ALA A 139 8.32 15.96 -11.07
C ALA A 139 9.66 15.48 -11.67
N ALA A 140 9.80 15.53 -13.00
CA ALA A 140 11.06 15.17 -13.65
C ALA A 140 12.27 15.95 -13.07
N ASP A 141 12.06 17.24 -12.79
CA ASP A 141 13.08 18.11 -12.19
C ASP A 141 13.56 17.64 -10.81
N ASP A 142 12.71 16.98 -10.01
CA ASP A 142 13.10 16.45 -8.70
C ASP A 142 14.19 15.38 -8.84
N TYR A 143 14.05 14.51 -9.84
CA TYR A 143 15.00 13.42 -10.13
C TYR A 143 16.23 13.94 -10.88
N ASP A 144 16.04 14.84 -11.84
CA ASP A 144 17.17 15.47 -12.54
C ASP A 144 18.06 16.26 -11.58
N ASN A 145 17.49 16.84 -10.52
CA ASN A 145 18.27 17.44 -9.43
C ASN A 145 19.12 16.41 -8.68
N TRP A 146 18.66 15.16 -8.51
CA TRP A 146 19.51 14.10 -7.92
C TRP A 146 20.69 13.80 -8.81
N GLU A 147 20.50 13.73 -10.12
CA GLU A 147 21.58 13.50 -11.08
C GLU A 147 22.60 14.64 -11.08
N ARG A 148 22.15 15.90 -11.00
CA ARG A 148 23.00 17.09 -10.88
C ARG A 148 23.87 17.08 -9.61
N LEU A 149 23.48 16.32 -8.58
CA LEU A 149 24.28 16.09 -7.38
C LEU A 149 25.31 14.96 -7.56
N ASN A 150 25.81 14.77 -8.79
CA ASN A 150 26.77 13.73 -9.20
C ASN A 150 26.26 12.29 -9.03
N ASN A 151 24.95 12.07 -9.17
CA ASN A 151 24.35 10.73 -9.15
C ASN A 151 23.92 10.31 -10.56
N SER A 152 24.88 10.01 -11.43
CA SER A 152 24.62 9.61 -12.81
C SER A 152 23.60 8.46 -12.89
N GLY A 153 22.61 8.58 -13.78
CA GLY A 153 21.54 7.60 -13.97
C GLY A 153 20.34 7.77 -13.02
N TRP A 154 20.40 8.69 -12.05
CA TRP A 154 19.28 8.99 -11.14
C TRP A 154 18.35 10.10 -11.65
N GLY A 155 18.58 10.62 -12.86
CA GLY A 155 17.68 11.55 -13.52
C GLY A 155 16.36 10.90 -13.95
N TRP A 156 15.38 11.71 -14.37
CA TRP A 156 14.06 11.22 -14.76
C TRP A 156 14.13 10.11 -15.80
N ASN A 157 14.94 10.31 -16.84
CA ASN A 157 15.08 9.34 -17.93
C ASN A 157 15.76 8.04 -17.48
N GLY A 158 16.64 8.11 -16.48
CA GLY A 158 17.27 6.92 -15.89
C GLY A 158 16.32 6.12 -15.01
N LEU A 159 15.41 6.79 -14.29
CA LEU A 159 14.48 6.15 -13.37
C LEU A 159 13.13 5.74 -14.00
N LEU A 160 12.68 6.42 -15.06
CA LEU A 160 11.40 6.15 -15.71
C LEU A 160 11.20 4.67 -16.10
N PRO A 161 12.19 3.96 -16.69
CA PRO A 161 12.04 2.54 -16.98
C PRO A 161 11.74 1.68 -15.75
N TYR A 162 12.30 2.02 -14.59
CA TYR A 162 12.04 1.31 -13.33
C TYR A 162 10.66 1.65 -12.78
N PHE A 163 10.23 2.91 -12.88
CA PHE A 163 8.88 3.29 -12.50
C PHE A 163 7.80 2.58 -13.32
N VAL A 164 8.00 2.49 -14.64
CA VAL A 164 7.12 1.74 -15.54
C VAL A 164 7.11 0.27 -15.14
N ARG A 165 8.29 -0.38 -15.06
CA ARG A 165 8.45 -1.80 -14.70
C ARG A 165 7.83 -2.17 -13.35
N SER A 166 7.84 -1.25 -12.38
CA SER A 166 7.30 -1.52 -11.04
C SER A 166 5.78 -1.63 -10.99
N THR A 167 5.06 -1.11 -12.00
CA THR A 167 3.61 -0.91 -11.95
C THR A 167 2.86 -1.77 -12.96
N MET A 168 1.65 -2.18 -12.60
CA MET A 168 0.61 -2.65 -13.52
C MET A 168 -0.58 -1.70 -13.42
N PHE A 169 -0.91 -1.01 -14.50
CA PHE A 169 -2.04 -0.07 -14.52
C PHE A 169 -3.31 -0.72 -15.03
N GLN A 170 -4.40 -0.59 -14.26
CA GLN A 170 -5.74 -0.90 -14.73
C GLN A 170 -6.50 0.40 -14.99
N ALA A 171 -6.93 0.59 -16.24
CA ALA A 171 -7.74 1.74 -16.62
C ALA A 171 -9.05 1.79 -15.83
N PRO A 172 -9.56 3.00 -15.48
CA PRO A 172 -10.86 3.15 -14.85
C PRO A 172 -11.99 2.65 -15.77
N SER A 173 -13.15 2.33 -15.19
CA SER A 173 -14.33 2.07 -16.01
C SER A 173 -14.74 3.33 -16.79
N PRO A 174 -15.39 3.19 -17.97
CA PRO A 174 -15.84 4.34 -18.75
C PRO A 174 -16.72 5.31 -17.94
N THR A 175 -17.58 4.77 -17.07
CA THR A 175 -18.42 5.57 -16.17
C THR A 175 -17.59 6.44 -15.22
N LEU A 176 -16.59 5.87 -14.55
CA LEU A 176 -15.73 6.63 -13.63
C LEU A 176 -14.83 7.62 -14.38
N GLN A 177 -14.40 7.24 -15.58
CA GLN A 177 -13.62 8.13 -16.44
C GLN A 177 -14.41 9.39 -16.79
N GLU A 178 -15.67 9.25 -17.20
CA GLU A 178 -16.55 10.35 -17.54
C GLU A 178 -16.93 11.18 -16.31
N GLU A 179 -17.37 10.52 -15.23
CA GLU A 179 -17.82 11.16 -13.99
C GLU A 179 -16.74 12.04 -13.36
N PHE A 180 -15.49 11.56 -13.31
CA PHE A 180 -14.39 12.25 -12.64
C PHE A 180 -13.37 12.87 -13.61
N ASN A 181 -13.67 12.87 -14.92
CA ASN A 181 -12.79 13.38 -15.98
C ASN A 181 -11.34 12.83 -15.87
N ILE A 182 -11.23 11.51 -15.71
CA ILE A 182 -9.94 10.86 -15.42
C ILE A 182 -9.15 10.71 -16.72
N THR A 183 -7.91 11.18 -16.71
CA THR A 183 -6.99 11.06 -17.84
C THR A 183 -5.72 10.33 -17.41
N TRP A 184 -5.09 9.62 -18.35
CA TRP A 184 -3.82 8.95 -18.12
C TRP A 184 -3.00 8.89 -19.42
N ASN A 185 -1.69 8.70 -19.27
CA ASN A 185 -0.80 8.35 -20.35
C ASN A 185 -0.36 6.90 -20.16
N GLU A 186 -0.71 6.02 -21.09
CA GLU A 186 -0.40 4.58 -21.01
C GLU A 186 1.11 4.31 -20.94
N SER A 187 1.91 5.07 -21.69
CA SER A 187 3.37 4.93 -21.68
C SER A 187 4.03 5.23 -20.33
N ALA A 188 3.29 5.88 -19.41
CA ALA A 188 3.78 6.16 -18.07
C ALA A 188 3.69 4.95 -17.13
N TYR A 189 3.04 3.85 -17.50
CA TYR A 189 2.82 2.70 -16.63
C TYR A 189 3.19 1.37 -17.30
N GLY A 190 3.51 0.37 -16.47
CA GLY A 190 3.73 -0.99 -16.95
C GLY A 190 2.43 -1.79 -17.03
N LEU A 191 2.52 -2.99 -17.61
CA LEU A 191 1.39 -3.90 -17.84
C LEU A 191 1.43 -5.15 -16.96
N ASP A 192 2.58 -5.44 -16.34
CA ASP A 192 2.86 -6.69 -15.64
C ASP A 192 3.69 -6.49 -14.35
N GLY A 193 3.85 -5.25 -13.90
CA GLY A 193 4.59 -4.92 -12.69
C GLY A 193 3.87 -5.38 -11.41
N PRO A 194 4.62 -5.65 -10.32
CA PRO A 194 4.07 -6.22 -9.09
C PRO A 194 3.15 -5.25 -8.32
N ILE A 195 3.26 -3.93 -8.55
CA ILE A 195 2.42 -2.93 -7.88
C ILE A 195 1.21 -2.63 -8.76
N HIS A 196 0.05 -3.13 -8.34
CA HIS A 196 -1.18 -2.92 -9.09
C HIS A 196 -1.77 -1.54 -8.76
N LYS A 197 -1.89 -0.70 -9.79
CA LYS A 197 -2.59 0.59 -9.71
C LYS A 197 -4.02 0.39 -10.17
N PHE A 198 -4.93 0.30 -9.20
CA PHE A 198 -6.36 0.28 -9.42
C PHE A 198 -6.96 1.65 -9.15
N ASN A 199 -7.95 2.04 -9.92
CA ASN A 199 -8.81 3.14 -9.51
C ASN A 199 -9.88 2.57 -8.57
N ILE A 200 -9.77 2.91 -7.29
CA ILE A 200 -10.73 2.48 -6.27
C ILE A 200 -12.03 3.28 -6.50
N LYS A 201 -13.17 2.60 -6.47
CA LYS A 201 -14.50 3.24 -6.51
C LYS A 201 -14.58 4.37 -5.48
N GLY A 202 -15.24 5.46 -5.87
CA GLY A 202 -15.32 6.72 -5.15
C GLY A 202 -15.48 6.62 -3.64
N LEU A 203 -14.75 7.52 -2.97
CA LEU A 203 -15.19 8.09 -1.70
C LEU A 203 -16.45 8.93 -1.93
#